data_AF-A0A4R8GH96-F1
#
_entry.id   AF-A0A4R8GH96-F1
#
_cell.length_a   1.000
_cell.length_b   1.000
_cell.length_c   1.000
_cell.angle_alpha   90.00
_cell.angle_beta   90.00
_cell.angle_gamma   90.00
#
_symmetry.space_group_name_H-M   'P 1'
#
loop_
_entity.id
_entity.type
_entity.pdbx_description
1 polymer ?
#
loop_
_entity_poly.entity_id
_entity_poly.type
_entity_poly.pdbx_seq_one_letter_code
_entity_poly.pdbx_strand_id
1 'polypeptide(L)' 'MATLTPKEIQKIEEYYYWVGYKTWIPFPKELNERLLKVYGEEPVPYSWTEQDIFEGTRKIIFDYFSNHSK' A
#
# COMPACT_ATOMS: atom_id res chain seq x y z
N MET A 1 6.67 -1.43 -16.06
CA MET A 1 6.96 -2.06 -14.77
C MET A 1 5.88 -1.58 -13.83
N ALA A 2 5.11 -2.51 -13.26
CA ALA A 2 4.13 -2.13 -12.24
C ALA A 2 4.93 -2.02 -10.94
N THR A 3 4.96 -0.84 -10.33
CA THR A 3 5.63 -0.59 -9.04
C THR A 3 4.87 0.47 -8.30
N LEU A 4 5.03 0.50 -6.98
CA LEU A 4 4.44 1.49 -6.11
C LEU A 4 5.34 2.72 -5.97
N THR A 5 4.80 3.88 -6.27
CA THR A 5 5.44 5.17 -6.05
C THR A 5 4.78 5.92 -4.89
N PRO A 6 5.44 6.96 -4.33
CA PRO A 6 4.79 7.82 -3.34
C PRO A 6 3.46 8.42 -3.84
N LYS A 7 3.34 8.69 -5.14
CA LYS A 7 2.11 9.20 -5.75
C LYS A 7 0.99 8.14 -5.79
N GLU A 8 1.32 6.87 -5.98
CA GLU A 8 0.33 5.79 -5.90
C GLU A 8 -0.10 5.52 -4.47
N ILE A 9 0.80 5.64 -3.50
CA ILE A 9 0.43 5.60 -2.08
C ILE A 9 -0.60 6.69 -1.77
N GLN A 10 -0.40 7.93 -2.23
CA GLN A 10 -1.38 9.00 -2.04
C GLN A 10 -2.76 8.66 -2.65
N LYS A 11 -2.80 8.06 -3.84
CA LYS A 11 -4.07 7.60 -4.44
C LYS A 11 -4.73 6.51 -3.62
N ILE A 12 -3.94 5.60 -3.03
CA ILE A 12 -4.44 4.56 -2.14
C ILE A 12 -5.01 5.18 -0.86
N GLU A 13 -4.31 6.16 -0.27
CA GLU A 13 -4.80 6.91 0.89
C GLU A 13 -6.14 7.61 0.59
N GLU A 14 -6.23 8.29 -0.55
CA GLU A 14 -7.48 8.91 -1.03
C GLU A 14 -8.61 7.88 -1.18
N TYR A 15 -8.32 6.73 -1.79
CA TYR A 15 -9.29 5.64 -1.92
C TYR A 15 -9.82 5.18 -0.56
N TYR A 16 -8.92 4.88 0.39
CA TYR A 16 -9.31 4.43 1.73
C TYR A 16 -10.07 5.50 2.52
N TYR A 17 -9.73 6.77 2.33
CA TYR A 17 -10.51 7.88 2.87
C TYR A 17 -11.95 7.87 2.33
N TRP A 18 -12.13 7.74 1.02
CA TRP A 18 -13.45 7.76 0.38
C TRP A 18 -14.30 6.52 0.70
N VAL A 19 -13.69 5.36 0.90
CA VAL A 19 -14.41 4.13 1.28
C VAL A 19 -14.67 3.99 2.79
N GLY A 20 -14.29 4.99 3.59
CA GLY A 20 -14.71 5.13 4.99
C GLY A 20 -13.63 4.87 6.06
N TYR A 21 -12.42 4.49 5.69
CA TYR A 21 -11.29 4.27 6.61
C TYR A 21 -10.58 5.59 6.97
N LYS A 22 -11.35 6.60 7.35
CA LYS A 22 -10.83 7.97 7.55
C LYS A 22 -9.73 8.04 8.63
N THR A 23 -9.77 7.18 9.64
CA THR A 23 -8.77 7.13 10.73
C THR A 23 -7.46 6.47 10.32
N TRP A 24 -7.42 5.79 9.17
CA TRP A 24 -6.18 5.22 8.64
C TRP A 24 -5.31 6.29 7.97
N ILE A 25 -5.89 7.43 7.62
CA ILE A 25 -5.27 8.46 6.79
C ILE A 25 -4.86 9.66 7.65
N PRO A 26 -3.65 10.22 7.46
CA PRO A 26 -2.59 9.72 6.57
C PRO A 26 -2.02 8.39 7.06
N PHE A 27 -1.56 7.55 6.13
CA PHE A 27 -0.85 6.33 6.47
C PHE A 27 0.40 6.68 7.28
N PRO A 28 0.67 5.94 8.39
CA PRO A 28 1.88 6.13 9.16
C PRO A 28 3.13 5.96 8.30
N LYS A 29 4.18 6.73 8.61
CA LYS A 29 5.45 6.72 7.86
C LYS A 29 6.01 5.30 7.67
N GLU A 30 5.97 4.49 8.72
CA GLU A 30 6.45 3.10 8.68
C GLU A 30 5.64 2.20 7.74
N LEU A 31 4.34 2.44 7.58
CA LEU A 31 3.51 1.72 6.62
C LEU A 31 3.91 2.11 5.19
N ASN A 32 4.12 3.40 4.92
CA ASN A 32 4.58 3.87 3.62
C ASN A 32 5.95 3.30 3.25
N GLU A 33 6.90 3.31 4.19
CA GLU A 33 8.22 2.69 4.01
C GLU A 33 8.12 1.19 3.73
N ARG A 34 7.23 0.48 4.44
CA ARG A 34 7.00 -0.95 4.21
C ARG A 34 6.41 -1.22 2.83
N LEU A 35 5.44 -0.41 2.39
CA LEU A 35 4.82 -0.55 1.07
C LEU A 35 5.84 -0.31 -0.06
N LEU A 36 6.66 0.74 0.04
CA LEU A 36 7.73 1.03 -0.93
C LEU A 36 8.84 -0.03 -0.90
N LYS A 37 9.16 -0.58 0.27
CA LYS A 37 10.17 -1.65 0.37
C LYS A 37 9.74 -2.93 -0.36
N VAL A 38 8.45 -3.26 -0.34
CA VAL A 38 7.95 -4.48 -0.98
C VAL A 38 7.66 -4.27 -2.46
N TYR A 39 7.03 -3.14 -2.82
CA TYR A 39 6.50 -2.93 -4.18
C TYR A 39 7.12 -1.74 -4.92
N GLY A 40 8.03 -0.99 -4.32
CA GLY A 40 8.64 0.19 -4.95
C GLY A 40 9.68 -0.11 -6.02
N GLU A 41 10.22 -1.32 -6.01
CA GLU A 41 11.12 -1.82 -7.05
C GLU A 41 10.79 -3.28 -7.32
N GLU A 42 10.50 -3.59 -8.57
CA GLU A 42 10.21 -4.95 -9.00
C GLU A 42 11.51 -5.69 -9.36
N PRO A 43 11.78 -6.87 -8.77
CA PRO A 43 12.94 -7.66 -9.14
C PRO A 43 12.79 -8.27 -10.54
N VAL A 44 13.89 -8.39 -11.28
CA VAL A 44 13.88 -9.03 -12.59
C VAL A 44 13.75 -10.56 -12.48
N PRO A 45 12.97 -11.22 -13.37
CA PRO A 45 12.21 -10.65 -14.49
C PRO A 45 10.91 -9.97 -14.05
N TYR A 46 10.58 -8.85 -14.72
CA TYR A 46 9.34 -8.11 -14.48
C TYR A 46 8.11 -8.98 -14.81
N SER A 47 7.34 -9.35 -13.79
CA SER A 47 6.21 -10.28 -13.82
C SER A 47 4.98 -9.81 -13.04
N TRP A 48 5.13 -8.83 -12.12
CA TRP A 48 4.05 -8.26 -11.34
C TRP A 48 3.10 -7.47 -12.24
N THR A 49 1.82 -7.72 -12.02
CA THR A 49 0.73 -6.94 -12.60
C THR A 49 0.31 -5.83 -11.63
N GLU A 50 -0.44 -4.86 -12.13
CA GLU A 50 -1.08 -3.85 -11.27
C GLU A 50 -2.02 -4.52 -10.23
N GLN A 51 -2.65 -5.64 -10.59
CA GLN A 51 -3.52 -6.39 -9.69
C GLN A 51 -2.72 -7.04 -8.54
N ASP A 52 -1.56 -7.64 -8.83
CA ASP A 52 -0.70 -8.24 -7.79
C ASP A 52 -0.27 -7.20 -6.75
N ILE A 53 0.08 -6.00 -7.22
CA ILE A 53 0.47 -4.88 -6.35
C ILE A 53 -0.73 -4.38 -5.55
N PHE A 54 -1.90 -4.24 -6.18
CA PHE A 54 -3.11 -3.80 -5.49
C PHE A 54 -3.53 -4.79 -4.38
N GLU A 55 -3.60 -6.08 -4.68
CA GLU A 55 -3.97 -7.11 -3.70
C GLU A 55 -2.92 -7.22 -2.59
N GLY A 56 -1.65 -7.17 -2.95
CA GLY A 56 -0.51 -7.21 -2.03
C GLY A 56 -0.46 -6.02 -1.08
N THR A 57 -0.56 -4.79 -1.60
CA THR A 57 -0.62 -3.57 -0.79
C THR A 57 -1.84 -3.55 0.11
N ARG A 58 -3.01 -3.95 -0.39
CA ARG A 58 -4.23 -4.09 0.43
C ARG A 58 -3.99 -5.01 1.62
N LYS A 59 -3.40 -6.18 1.41
CA LYS A 59 -3.11 -7.12 2.51
C LYS A 59 -2.20 -6.50 3.58
N ILE A 60 -1.12 -5.83 3.17
CA ILE A 60 -0.19 -5.15 4.09
C ILE A 60 -0.89 -4.07 4.92
N ILE A 61 -1.75 -3.26 4.29
CA ILE A 61 -2.49 -2.18 4.96
C ILE A 61 -3.45 -2.76 6.00
N PHE A 62 -4.25 -3.75 5.62
CA PHE A 62 -5.20 -4.38 6.55
C PHE A 62 -4.47 -5.08 7.71
N ASP A 63 -3.39 -5.80 7.43
CA ASP A 63 -2.57 -6.45 8.47
C ASP A 63 -1.99 -5.41 9.44
N TYR A 64 -1.56 -4.24 8.94
CA TYR A 64 -1.04 -3.17 9.78
C TYR A 64 -2.12 -2.65 10.74
N PHE A 65 -3.28 -2.23 10.24
CA PHE A 65 -4.32 -1.64 11.08
C PHE A 65 -5.07 -2.66 11.96
N SER A 66 -5.15 -3.92 11.55
CA SER A 66 -5.79 -4.97 12.36
C SER A 66 -4.93 -5.38 13.56
N ASN A 67 -3.60 -5.42 13.40
CA ASN A 67 -2.68 -5.78 14.48
C ASN A 67 -2.41 -4.62 15.46
N HIS A 68 -2.62 -3.37 15.05
CA HIS A 68 -2.47 -2.18 15.91
C HIS A 68 -3.77 -1.79 16.65
N SER A 69 -4.86 -2.56 16.52
CA SER A 69 -6.13 -2.36 17.22
C SER A 69 -6.19 -3.06 18.61
N LYS A 70 -5.03 -3.35 19.22
CA LYS A 70 -4.93 -3.98 20.56
C LYS A 70 -4.43 -3.01 21.61
#